data_AF-A0A1B6NUJ6-F1
#
_entry.id   AF-A0A1B6NUJ6-F1
#
_cell.length_a   1.000
_cell.length_b   1.000
_cell.length_c   1.000
_cell.angle_alpha   90.00
_cell.angle_beta   90.00
_cell.angle_gamma   90.00
#
_symmetry.space_group_name_H-M   'P 1'
#
loop_
_entity.id
_entity.type
_entity.pdbx_description
1 polymer ?
#
loop_
_entity_poly.entity_id
_entity_poly.type
_entity_poly.pdbx_seq_one_letter_code
_entity_poly.pdbx_strand_id
1 'polypeptide(L)' 'MTKSKIIYTKTDEAPMLATYSLLPIIQKFAAAADIDVELSDISLAARVLANFPEYLSEEQRVPDA' A
#
# COMPACT_ATOMS: atom_id res chain seq x y z
N MET A 1 1.72 -14.21 -19.14
CA MET A 1 3.07 -13.83 -18.68
C MET A 1 2.94 -13.23 -17.30
N THR A 2 3.86 -13.52 -16.38
CA THR A 2 3.88 -12.89 -15.06
C THR A 2 4.34 -11.45 -15.21
N LYS A 3 3.48 -10.50 -14.85
CA LYS A 3 3.79 -9.07 -14.89
C LYS A 3 4.77 -8.73 -13.77
N SER A 4 5.78 -7.91 -14.06
CA SER A 4 6.72 -7.46 -13.03
C SER A 4 6.01 -6.49 -12.07
N LYS A 5 6.31 -6.57 -10.77
CA LYS A 5 5.59 -5.82 -9.73
C LYS A 5 6.54 -5.00 -8.87
N ILE A 6 6.18 -3.75 -8.64
CA ILE A 6 6.77 -2.85 -7.65
C ILE A 6 5.81 -2.76 -6.47
N ILE A 7 6.33 -2.94 -5.26
CA ILE A 7 5.61 -2.64 -4.03
C ILE A 7 5.95 -1.20 -3.61
N TYR A 8 4.93 -0.36 -3.49
CA TYR A 8 5.04 1.02 -3.05
C TYR A 8 4.49 1.14 -1.62
N THR A 9 5.31 1.56 -0.66
CA THR A 9 4.91 1.56 0.74
C THR A 9 4.04 2.77 1.06
N LYS A 10 2.81 2.54 1.54
CA LYS A 10 2.01 3.58 2.20
C LYS A 10 2.50 3.69 3.64
N THR A 11 2.94 4.89 3.99
CA THR A 11 3.57 5.23 5.28
C THR A 11 2.74 6.28 6.00
N ASP A 12 3.35 7.06 6.87
CA ASP A 12 2.69 8.04 7.72
C ASP A 12 2.99 9.49 7.29
N GLU A 13 2.31 10.45 7.93
CA GLU A 13 2.64 11.88 7.92
C GLU A 13 2.83 12.50 6.51
N ALA A 14 3.89 13.28 6.30
CA ALA A 14 4.13 13.98 5.04
C ALA A 14 4.36 13.02 3.85
N PRO A 15 5.13 11.91 3.98
CA PRO A 15 5.27 10.91 2.91
C PRO A 15 3.94 10.27 2.48
N MET A 16 3.01 10.03 3.43
CA MET A 16 1.68 9.53 3.09
C MET A 16 0.95 10.52 2.17
N LEU A 17 0.92 11.80 2.54
CA LEU A 17 0.26 12.84 1.75
C LEU A 17 0.88 12.98 0.34
N ALA A 18 2.21 12.93 0.25
CA ALA A 18 2.91 12.94 -1.04
C ALA A 18 2.55 11.72 -1.91
N THR A 19 2.37 10.55 -1.29
CA THR A 19 1.98 9.30 -1.98
C THR A 19 0.62 9.45 -2.67
N TYR A 20 -0.36 10.09 -2.03
CA TYR A 20 -1.68 10.35 -2.65
C TYR A 20 -1.57 11.18 -3.94
N SER A 21 -0.59 12.08 -4.04
CA SER A 21 -0.36 12.87 -5.24
C SER A 21 0.47 12.13 -6.29
N LEU A 22 1.54 11.45 -5.88
CA LEU A 22 2.56 10.92 -6.79
C LEU A 22 2.24 9.51 -7.30
N LEU A 23 1.61 8.65 -6.48
CA LEU A 23 1.37 7.26 -6.85
C LEU A 23 0.55 7.10 -8.15
N PRO A 24 -0.54 7.86 -8.40
CA PRO A 24 -1.28 7.74 -9.66
C PRO A 24 -0.43 8.06 -10.89
N ILE A 25 0.54 8.99 -10.75
CA ILE A 25 1.48 9.34 -11.81
C ILE A 25 2.45 8.19 -12.05
N ILE A 26 3.05 7.63 -10.99
CA ILE A 26 3.96 6.49 -11.09
C ILE A 26 3.27 5.30 -11.76
N GLN A 27 2.05 4.96 -11.32
CA GLN A 27 1.24 3.88 -11.89
C GLN A 27 1.00 4.08 -13.40
N LYS A 28 0.66 5.31 -13.82
CA LYS A 28 0.39 5.60 -15.23
C LYS A 28 1.62 5.41 -16.12
N PHE A 29 2.79 5.82 -15.66
CA PHE A 29 4.03 5.71 -16.42
C PHE A 29 4.59 4.27 -16.39
N ALA A 30 4.54 3.59 -15.25
CA ALA A 30 4.98 2.20 -15.11
C ALA A 30 4.17 1.23 -15.97
N ALA A 31 2.87 1.48 -16.13
CA ALA A 31 2.00 0.66 -16.96
C ALA A 31 2.44 0.58 -18.44
N ALA A 32 3.13 1.60 -18.97
CA ALA A 32 3.65 1.58 -20.33
C ALA A 32 4.79 0.55 -20.52
N ALA A 33 5.43 0.12 -19.44
CA ALA A 33 6.47 -0.89 -19.42
C ALA A 33 5.97 -2.28 -18.94
N ASP A 34 4.65 -2.48 -18.85
CA ASP A 34 4.04 -3.68 -18.29
C ASP A 34 4.51 -3.97 -16.85
N ILE A 35 4.61 -2.92 -16.03
CA ILE A 35 4.94 -3.01 -14.59
C ILE A 35 3.72 -2.61 -13.76
N ASP A 36 3.32 -3.47 -12.83
CA ASP A 36 2.31 -3.16 -11.82
C ASP A 36 2.92 -2.48 -10.60
N VAL A 37 2.22 -1.51 -10.02
CA VAL A 37 2.61 -0.82 -8.79
C VAL A 37 1.49 -0.97 -7.77
N GLU A 38 1.73 -1.78 -6.75
CA GLU A 38 0.78 -2.08 -5.68
C GLU A 38 1.19 -1.43 -4.37
N LEU A 39 0.20 -1.00 -3.58
CA LEU A 39 0.45 -0.45 -2.26
C LEU A 39 0.58 -1.56 -1.22
N SER A 40 1.59 -1.45 -0.34
CA SER A 40 1.65 -2.17 0.93
C SER A 40 1.57 -1.15 2.08
N ASP A 41 0.60 -1.29 2.98
CA ASP A 41 0.36 -0.33 4.06
C ASP A 41 1.18 -0.70 5.30
N ILE A 42 2.30 0.01 5.50
CA ILE A 42 3.20 -0.18 6.64
C ILE A 42 3.09 0.97 7.66
N SER A 43 2.02 1.77 7.55
CA SER A 43 1.74 2.85 8.50
C SER A 43 1.69 2.34 9.94
N LEU A 44 1.92 3.23 10.90
CA LEU A 44 1.79 2.89 12.31
C LEU A 44 0.40 2.31 12.61
N ALA A 45 -0.64 2.90 12.05
CA ALA A 45 -2.02 2.45 12.25
C ALA A 45 -2.23 1.03 11.70
N ALA A 46 -1.78 0.76 10.46
CA ALA A 46 -1.92 -0.57 9.85
C ALA A 46 -1.20 -1.65 10.66
N ARG A 47 0.03 -1.37 11.12
CA ARG A 47 0.79 -2.33 11.96
C ARG A 47 0.11 -2.61 13.30
N VAL A 48 -0.50 -1.61 13.93
CA VAL A 48 -1.30 -1.84 15.15
C VAL A 48 -2.48 -2.75 14.83
N LEU A 49 -3.27 -2.44 13.79
CA LEU A 49 -4.44 -3.25 13.42
C LEU A 49 -4.07 -4.70 13.07
N ALA A 50 -2.98 -4.91 12.32
CA ALA A 50 -2.50 -6.23 11.92
C ALA A 50 -2.10 -7.12 13.11
N ASN A 51 -1.65 -6.52 14.23
CA ASN A 51 -1.21 -7.25 15.41
C ASN A 51 -2.35 -7.60 16.40
N PHE A 52 -3.56 -7.05 16.22
CA PHE A 52 -4.70 -7.28 17.13
C PHE A 52 -5.99 -7.69 16.40
N PRO A 53 -5.96 -8.65 15.43
CA PRO A 53 -7.11 -8.99 14.60
C PRO A 53 -8.30 -9.59 15.38
N GLU A 54 -8.07 -10.18 16.55
CA GLU A 54 -9.09 -10.75 17.43
C GLU A 54 -9.99 -9.69 18.09
N TYR A 55 -9.53 -8.44 18.15
CA TYR A 55 -10.30 -7.29 18.66
C TYR A 55 -11.06 -6.55 17.55
N LEU A 56 -10.95 -7.02 16.31
CA LEU A 56 -11.50 -6.36 15.12
C LEU A 56 -12.63 -7.21 14.52
N SER A 57 -13.63 -6.53 13.97
CA SER A 57 -14.58 -7.19 13.06
C SER A 57 -13.86 -7.65 11.80
N GLU A 58 -14.44 -8.61 11.06
CA GLU A 58 -13.84 -9.11 9.81
C GLU A 58 -13.57 -7.97 8.80
N GLU A 59 -14.41 -6.95 8.77
CA GLU A 59 -14.27 -5.78 7.87
C GLU A 59 -13.15 -4.81 8.29
N GLN A 60 -12.76 -4.84 9.58
CA GLN A 60 -11.71 -3.97 10.12
C GLN A 60 -10.32 -4.59 10.05
N ARG A 61 -10.23 -5.90 9.82
CA ARG A 61 -8.95 -6.60 9.73
C ARG A 61 -8.18 -6.17 8.50
N VAL A 62 -6.88 -5.97 8.69
CA VAL A 62 -5.93 -5.64 7.64
C VAL A 62 -4.83 -6.71 7.60
N PRO A 63 -4.23 -6.98 6.43
CA PRO A 63 -3.10 -7.90 6.34
C PRO A 63 -1.88 -7.35 7.09
N ASP A 64 -1.03 -8.26 7.61
CA ASP A 64 0.31 -7.92 8.08
C ASP A 64 1.25 -7.80 6.87
N ALA A 65 1.74 -6.58 6.65
CA ALA A 65 2.17 -6.03 5.36
C ALA A 65 3.69 -5.95 5.17
#